data_AF-A0AAX7SET9-F1
#
_entry.id   AF-A0AAX7SET9-F1
#
_cell.length_a   1.000
_cell.length_b   1.000
_cell.length_c   1.000
_cell.angle_alpha   90.00
_cell.angle_beta   90.00
_cell.angle_gamma   90.00
#
_symmetry.space_group_name_H-M   'P 1'
#
loop_
_entity.id
_entity.type
_entity.pdbx_description
1 polymer ?
#
loop_
_entity_poly.entity_id
_entity_poly.type
_entity_poly.pdbx_seq_one_letter_code
_entity_poly.pdbx_strand_id
1 'polypeptide(L)'
;KFVIHLPPLIKQNDISEDCLYLNIYTPANRAKNAKLPVMVSIHGGGFTLGSASTYDGSALAAYQEVVVVLIQYRLGILGFLR
;
A
#
# COMPACT_ATOMS: atom_id res chain seq x y z
N LYS A 1 1.89 11.19 7.78
CA LYS A 1 2.67 10.34 8.73
C LYS A 1 2.98 9.04 8.00
N PHE A 2 4.25 8.69 7.80
CA PHE A 2 4.62 7.40 7.20
C PHE A 2 4.32 6.29 8.21
N VAL A 3 3.34 5.44 7.94
CA VAL A 3 3.12 4.22 8.72
C VAL A 3 3.81 3.09 8.00
N ILE A 4 4.97 2.69 8.53
CA ILE A 4 5.59 1.40 8.20
C ILE A 4 4.72 0.34 8.87
N HIS A 5 4.24 -0.64 8.11
CA HIS A 5 3.44 -1.74 8.62
C HIS A 5 4.26 -2.54 9.65
N LEU A 6 4.09 -2.21 10.93
CA LEU A 6 4.33 -3.11 12.06
C LEU A 6 3.13 -4.07 12.14
N PRO A 7 3.31 -5.32 12.59
CA PRO A 7 2.25 -6.33 12.68
C PRO A 7 1.01 -5.81 13.44
N PRO A 8 -0.17 -6.40 13.18
CA PRO A 8 -1.43 -5.72 12.94
C PRO A 8 -1.94 -5.01 14.20
N LEU A 9 -1.70 -3.70 14.32
CA LEU A 9 -2.39 -2.89 15.33
C LEU A 9 -3.59 -2.13 14.77
N ILE A 10 -3.77 -2.07 13.45
CA ILE A 10 -5.00 -1.58 12.84
C ILE A 10 -5.33 -2.49 11.66
N LYS A 11 -6.33 -3.35 11.85
CA LYS A 11 -7.07 -3.90 10.71
C LYS A 11 -7.74 -2.70 10.06
N GLN A 12 -7.15 -2.14 9.00
CA GLN A 12 -7.71 -0.98 8.31
C GLN A 12 -8.91 -1.42 7.46
N ASN A 13 -9.94 -1.90 8.15
CA ASN A 13 -11.23 -2.33 7.62
C ASN A 13 -12.30 -1.25 7.81
N ASP A 14 -11.94 -0.11 8.41
CA ASP A 14 -12.86 0.98 8.68
C ASP A 14 -12.69 2.08 7.64
N ILE A 15 -13.81 2.46 7.02
CA ILE A 15 -13.88 3.61 6.12
C ILE A 15 -13.67 4.87 6.96
N SER A 16 -12.64 5.65 6.64
CA SER A 16 -12.24 6.87 7.37
C SER A 16 -11.74 7.94 6.39
N GLU A 17 -11.88 9.23 6.75
CA GLU A 17 -11.23 10.33 6.02
C GLU A 17 -9.74 10.41 6.29
N ASP A 18 -9.31 9.92 7.47
CA ASP A 18 -7.91 9.62 7.74
C ASP A 18 -7.59 8.28 7.06
N CYS A 19 -7.38 8.33 5.74
CA CYS A 19 -7.15 7.16 4.90
C CYS A 19 -5.80 7.18 4.17
N LEU A 20 -4.99 8.23 4.32
CA LEU A 20 -3.72 8.40 3.59
C LEU A 20 -2.59 7.55 4.19
N TYR A 21 -2.72 6.24 4.02
CA TYR A 21 -1.79 5.22 4.45
C TYR A 21 -1.27 4.42 3.25
N LEU A 22 -0.20 3.65 3.47
CA LEU A 22 0.36 2.76 2.46
C LEU A 22 0.87 1.48 3.11
N ASN A 23 0.77 0.38 2.38
CA ASN A 23 1.31 -0.92 2.78
C ASN A 23 2.64 -1.17 2.04
N ILE A 24 3.67 -1.58 2.77
CA ILE A 24 4.98 -1.91 2.21
C ILE A 24 5.25 -3.39 2.44
N TYR A 25 5.54 -4.10 1.35
CA TYR A 25 5.98 -5.50 1.38
C TYR A 25 7.40 -5.57 0.86
N THR A 26 8.25 -6.29 1.59
CA THR A 26 9.65 -6.46 1.24
C THR A 26 10.06 -7.92 1.40
N PRO A 27 10.92 -8.47 0.53
CA PRO A 27 11.42 -9.83 0.68
C PRO A 27 12.21 -9.98 2.00
N ALA A 28 12.02 -11.12 2.66
CA ALA A 28 12.60 -11.40 3.98
C ALA A 28 14.13 -11.58 3.95
N ASN A 29 14.65 -12.26 2.93
CA ASN A 29 16.06 -12.65 2.84
C ASN A 29 16.87 -11.72 1.92
N ARG A 30 16.83 -10.41 2.18
CA ARG A 30 17.66 -9.44 1.44
C ARG A 30 18.93 -9.06 2.20
N ALA A 31 20.03 -8.84 1.49
CA ALA A 31 21.22 -8.22 2.08
C ALA A 31 20.88 -6.82 2.64
N LYS A 32 21.52 -6.41 3.75
CA LYS A 32 21.25 -5.12 4.43
C LYS A 32 21.28 -3.90 3.50
N ASN A 33 22.10 -3.94 2.45
CA ASN A 33 22.30 -2.86 1.49
C ASN A 33 21.79 -3.21 0.07
N ALA A 34 20.93 -4.23 -0.05
CA ALA A 34 20.35 -4.61 -1.33
C ALA A 34 19.52 -3.46 -1.89
N LYS A 35 19.83 -3.05 -3.13
CA LYS A 35 19.03 -2.08 -3.89
C LYS A 35 18.02 -2.84 -4.73
N LEU A 36 16.81 -2.99 -4.20
CA LEU A 36 15.72 -3.66 -4.89
C LEU A 36 14.90 -2.63 -5.69
N PRO A 37 14.38 -2.99 -6.87
CA PRO A 37 13.41 -2.16 -7.56
C PRO A 37 12.15 -2.00 -6.70
N VAL A 38 11.53 -0.82 -6.79
CA VAL A 38 10.30 -0.49 -6.06
C VAL A 38 9.15 -0.44 -7.04
N MET A 39 8.13 -1.25 -6.80
CA MET A 39 6.88 -1.23 -7.53
C MET A 39 5.81 -0.54 -6.69
N VAL A 40 5.31 0.59 -7.18
CA VAL A 40 4.21 1.34 -6.55
C VAL A 40 2.92 1.00 -7.29
N SER A 41 1.96 0.42 -6.57
CA SER A 41 0.65 0.06 -7.11
C SER A 41 -0.41 1.06 -6.67
N ILE A 42 -1.16 1.54 -7.66
CA ILE A 42 -2.29 2.45 -7.48
C ILE A 42 -3.54 1.64 -7.77
N HIS A 43 -4.40 1.46 -6.77
CA HIS A 43 -5.64 0.75 -6.98
C HIS A 43 -6.55 1.51 -7.96
N GLY A 44 -7.30 0.77 -8.77
CA GLY A 44 -8.30 1.35 -9.67
C GLY A 44 -9.57 1.79 -8.92
N GLY A 45 -10.71 1.76 -9.62
CA GLY A 45 -12.02 2.12 -9.06
C GLY A 45 -12.50 3.52 -9.40
N GLY A 46 -12.01 4.09 -10.50
CA GLY A 46 -12.58 5.30 -11.11
C GLY A 46 -12.60 6.53 -10.22
N PHE A 47 -11.67 6.62 -9.27
CA PHE A 47 -11.59 7.68 -8.26
C PHE A 47 -12.75 7.73 -7.26
N THR A 48 -13.63 6.72 -7.24
CA THR A 48 -14.83 6.69 -6.38
C THR A 48 -14.82 5.56 -5.37
N LEU A 49 -14.12 4.45 -5.66
CA LEU A 49 -14.03 3.28 -4.79
C LEU A 49 -12.65 2.60 -4.91
N GLY A 50 -12.35 1.69 -3.98
CA GLY A 50 -11.11 0.89 -3.98
C GLY A 50 -10.30 1.04 -2.70
N SER A 51 -9.31 0.16 -2.52
CA SER A 51 -8.39 0.17 -1.37
C SER A 51 -7.07 -0.54 -1.69
N ALA A 52 -5.99 -0.05 -1.12
CA ALA A 52 -4.65 -0.62 -1.09
C ALA A 52 -4.62 -1.93 -0.31
N SER A 53 -5.55 -2.12 0.63
CA SER A 53 -5.70 -3.36 1.41
C SER A 53 -6.48 -4.44 0.66
N THR A 54 -6.98 -4.16 -0.56
CA THR A 54 -7.64 -5.16 -1.41
C THR A 54 -6.65 -6.22 -1.91
N TYR A 55 -5.36 -5.89 -1.98
CA TYR A 55 -4.31 -6.79 -2.47
C TYR A 55 -3.26 -7.05 -1.40
N ASP A 56 -2.70 -8.26 -1.38
CA ASP A 56 -1.51 -8.60 -0.57
C ASP A 56 -0.27 -8.65 -1.48
N GLY A 57 0.71 -7.78 -1.20
CA GLY A 57 1.96 -7.70 -1.94
C GLY A 57 3.02 -8.72 -1.52
N SER A 58 2.76 -9.55 -0.51
CA SER A 58 3.74 -10.47 0.09
C SER A 58 4.34 -11.47 -0.91
N ALA A 59 3.49 -12.17 -1.66
CA ALA A 59 3.91 -13.15 -2.66
C ALA A 59 4.74 -12.49 -3.77
N LEU A 60 4.30 -11.33 -4.26
CA LEU A 60 4.98 -10.62 -5.33
C LEU A 60 6.35 -10.09 -4.88
N ALA A 61 6.43 -9.54 -3.67
CA ALA A 61 7.70 -9.09 -3.09
C ALA A 61 8.69 -10.26 -2.91
N ALA A 62 8.19 -11.44 -2.50
CA ALA A 62 9.01 -12.63 -2.27
C ALA A 62 9.50 -13.27 -3.58
N TYR A 63 8.62 -13.46 -4.57
CA TYR A 63 8.95 -14.19 -5.80
C TYR A 63 9.71 -13.35 -6.83
N GLN A 64 9.51 -12.03 -6.85
CA GLN A 64 10.14 -11.15 -7.84
C GLN A 64 11.28 -10.32 -7.26
N GLU A 65 11.63 -10.51 -5.99
CA GLU A 65 12.67 -9.76 -5.28
C GLU A 65 12.50 -8.24 -5.41
N VAL A 66 11.26 -7.75 -5.27
CA VAL A 66 10.91 -6.33 -5.39
C VAL A 66 10.32 -5.80 -4.08
N VAL A 67 10.42 -4.49 -3.86
CA VAL A 67 9.63 -3.82 -2.82
C VAL A 67 8.28 -3.45 -3.43
N VAL A 68 7.19 -3.94 -2.84
CA VAL A 68 5.83 -3.60 -3.28
C VAL A 68 5.26 -2.56 -2.34
N VAL A 69 4.79 -1.44 -2.89
CA VAL A 69 4.13 -0.37 -2.15
C VAL A 69 2.71 -0.21 -2.68
N LEU A 70 1.72 -0.45 -1.84
CA LEU A 70 0.31 -0.24 -2.16
C LEU A 70 -0.15 1.06 -1.50
N ILE A 71 -0.61 2.04 -2.27
CA ILE A 71 -0.94 3.37 -1.74
C ILE A 71 -2.45 3.62 -1.66
N GLN A 72 -2.89 4.30 -0.60
CA GLN A 72 -4.21 4.92 -0.53
C GLN A 72 -4.18 6.35 -1.04
N TYR A 73 -5.25 6.75 -1.70
CA TYR A 73 -5.54 8.12 -2.08
C TYR A 73 -7.01 8.46 -1.77
N ARG A 74 -7.31 9.76 -1.63
CA ARG A 74 -8.69 10.21 -1.36
C ARG A 74 -9.59 9.88 -2.55
N LEU A 75 -10.85 9.58 -2.29
CA LEU A 75 -11.85 9.21 -3.29
C LEU A 75 -13.05 10.15 -3.23
N GLY A 76 -13.82 10.19 -4.32
CA GLY A 76 -15.06 10.96 -4.43
C GLY A 76 -14.84 12.45 -4.15
N ILE A 77 -15.80 13.07 -3.47
CA ILE A 77 -15.79 14.51 -3.20
C ILE A 77 -14.57 14.96 -2.37
N LEU A 78 -14.08 14.10 -1.48
CA LEU A 78 -12.93 14.38 -0.63
C LEU A 78 -11.61 14.46 -1.41
N GLY A 79 -11.55 13.88 -2.61
CA GLY A 79 -10.35 13.89 -3.46
C GLY A 79 -10.47 14.71 -4.75
N PHE A 80 -11.69 14.93 -5.25
CA PHE A 80 -11.89 15.36 -6.64
C PHE A 80 -13.00 16.41 -6.85
N LEU A 81 -13.45 17.10 -5.79
CA LEU A 81 -14.28 18.29 -5.95
C LEU A 81 -13.47 19.40 -6.67
N ARG A 82 -14.07 20.03 -7.67
CA ARG A 82 -13.49 21.17 -8.40
C ARG A 82 -14.09 22.49 -7.94
#